data_AF-A0AAJ6PB29-F1
#
_entry.id   AF-A0AAJ6PB29-F1
#
_cell.length_a   1.000
_cell.length_b   1.000
_cell.length_c   1.000
_cell.angle_alpha   90.00
_cell.angle_beta   90.00
_cell.angle_gamma   90.00
#
_symmetry.space_group_name_H-M   'P 1'
#
loop_
_entity.id
_entity.type
_entity.pdbx_description
1 polymer ?
#
loop_
_entity_poly.entity_id
_entity_poly.type
_entity_poly.pdbx_seq_one_letter_code
_entity_poly.pdbx_strand_id
1 'polypeptide(L)' 'MAQGEASIRVYLSPETKDRFKTICFFKGLNMSDVTAELIEDWLAKNNMDLPISQKNDPSPKSKKSGD' A
#
# COMPACT_ATOMS: atom_id res chain seq x y z
N MET A 1 0.52 -15.13 4.85
CA MET A 1 0.28 -13.68 4.67
C MET A 1 0.00 -13.13 6.05
N ALA A 2 0.86 -12.25 6.57
CA ALA A 2 0.66 -11.66 7.89
C ALA A 2 -0.47 -10.62 7.81
N GLN A 3 -1.27 -10.52 8.86
CA GLN A 3 -2.45 -9.68 8.91
C GLN A 3 -2.05 -8.20 8.87
N GLY A 4 -2.28 -7.50 7.75
CA GLY A 4 -2.00 -6.06 7.60
C GLY A 4 -1.30 -5.65 6.30
N GLU A 5 -0.78 -6.60 5.52
CA GLU A 5 -0.10 -6.29 4.25
C GLU A 5 -1.11 -6.13 3.10
N ALA A 6 -1.01 -5.01 2.38
CA ALA A 6 -1.76 -4.74 1.16
C ALA A 6 -0.81 -4.66 -0.04
N SER A 7 -1.24 -5.18 -1.20
CA SER A 7 -0.45 -5.12 -2.43
C SER A 7 -1.05 -4.13 -3.42
N ILE A 8 -0.17 -3.44 -4.15
CA ILE A 8 -0.55 -2.61 -5.28
C ILE A 8 -0.07 -3.26 -6.57
N ARG A 9 -0.86 -3.16 -7.63
CA ARG A 9 -0.46 -3.57 -8.98
C ARG A 9 -0.27 -2.33 -9.83
N VAL A 10 0.91 -2.20 -10.41
CA VAL A 10 1.26 -1.09 -11.31
C VAL A 10 1.67 -1.61 -12.67
N TYR A 11 1.28 -0.86 -13.70
CA TYR A 11 1.67 -1.11 -15.09
C TYR A 11 2.71 -0.07 -15.47
N LEU A 12 3.88 -0.55 -15.89
CA LEU A 12 5.00 0.26 -16.34
C LEU A 12 5.39 -0.20 -17.74
N SER A 13 6.04 0.67 -18.51
CA SER A 13 6.69 0.23 -19.74
C SER A 13 7.79 -0.80 -19.39
N PRO A 14 8.09 -1.75 -20.30
CA PRO A 14 9.15 -2.73 -20.07
C PRO A 14 10.49 -2.08 -19.76
N GLU A 15 10.83 -1.02 -20.50
CA GLU A 15 12.08 -0.27 -20.34
C GLU A 15 12.21 0.35 -18.93
N THR A 16 11.15 0.99 -18.42
CA THR A 16 11.17 1.58 -17.08
C THR A 16 11.34 0.53 -16.00
N LYS A 17 10.61 -0.60 -16.13
CA LYS A 17 10.72 -1.71 -15.18
C LYS A 17 12.12 -2.30 -15.17
N ASP A 18 12.72 -2.51 -16.33
CA ASP A 18 14.06 -3.09 -16.44
C ASP A 18 15.13 -2.17 -15.88
N ARG A 19 15.05 -0.86 -16.15
CA ARG A 19 15.95 0.13 -15.53
C ARG A 19 15.81 0.14 -14.01
N PHE A 20 14.59 0.16 -13.50
CA PHE A 20 14.34 0.15 -12.05
C PHE A 20 14.91 -1.11 -11.39
N LYS A 21 14.61 -2.29 -11.95
CA LYS A 21 15.14 -3.58 -11.48
C LYS A 21 16.66 -3.60 -11.47
N THR A 22 17.28 -3.10 -12.54
CA THR A 22 18.74 -3.09 -12.71
C THR A 22 19.40 -2.24 -11.64
N ILE A 23 18.88 -1.03 -11.38
CA ILE A 23 19.40 -0.14 -10.34
C ILE A 23 19.24 -0.76 -8.95
N CYS A 24 18.07 -1.33 -8.65
CA CYS A 24 17.84 -2.02 -7.38
C CYS A 24 18.84 -3.18 -7.18
N PHE A 25 19.05 -3.98 -8.22
CA PHE A 25 20.02 -5.09 -8.20
C PHE A 25 21.44 -4.61 -7.93
N PHE A 26 21.93 -3.58 -8.63
CA PHE A 26 23.28 -3.04 -8.41
C PHE A 26 23.48 -2.46 -7.01
N LYS A 27 22.41 -1.97 -6.39
CA LYS A 27 22.44 -1.46 -5.01
C LYS A 27 22.20 -2.55 -3.95
N GLY A 28 21.92 -3.79 -4.35
CA GLY A 28 21.57 -4.88 -3.43
C GLY A 28 20.23 -4.67 -2.71
N LEU A 29 19.31 -3.92 -3.32
CA LEU A 29 18.00 -3.57 -2.77
C LEU A 29 16.88 -4.35 -3.44
N ASN A 30 15.83 -4.68 -2.69
CA ASN A 30 14.63 -5.27 -3.27
C ASN A 30 13.75 -4.19 -3.91
N MET A 31 13.13 -4.53 -5.03
CA MET A 31 12.19 -3.62 -5.71
C MET A 31 11.02 -3.22 -4.81
N SER A 32 10.53 -4.14 -3.97
CA SER A 32 9.42 -3.87 -3.05
C SER A 32 9.80 -2.83 -1.99
N ASP A 33 10.99 -2.96 -1.39
CA ASP A 33 11.46 -2.05 -0.34
C ASP A 33 11.63 -0.63 -0.90
N VAL A 34 12.28 -0.52 -2.07
CA VAL A 34 12.45 0.77 -2.76
C VAL A 34 11.09 1.36 -3.16
N THR A 35 10.14 0.54 -3.60
CA THR A 35 8.80 1.02 -3.97
C THR A 35 8.04 1.52 -2.74
N ALA A 36 8.12 0.82 -1.61
CA ALA A 36 7.49 1.24 -0.36
C ALA A 36 8.07 2.59 0.12
N GLU A 37 9.39 2.73 0.13
CA GLU A 37 10.08 3.97 0.51
C GLU A 37 9.66 5.15 -0.39
N LEU A 38 9.60 4.93 -1.71
CA LEU A 38 9.15 5.95 -2.66
C LEU A 38 7.69 6.38 -2.44
N ILE A 39 6.82 5.45 -2.05
CA ILE A 39 5.42 5.76 -1.74
C ILE A 39 5.33 6.58 -0.45
N GLU A 40 6.05 6.20 0.59
CA GLU A 40 6.07 6.92 1.87
C GLU A 40 6.65 8.33 1.69
N ASP A 41 7.76 8.48 0.97
CA ASP A 41 8.36 9.77 0.64
C ASP A 41 7.41 10.65 -0.20
N TRP A 42 6.69 10.05 -1.16
CA TRP A 42 5.67 10.76 -1.91
C TRP A 42 4.53 11.26 -1.01
N LEU A 43 4.03 10.43 -0.10
CA LEU A 43 2.97 10.81 0.83
C LEU A 43 3.43 11.89 1.81
N ALA A 44 4.65 11.78 2.34
CA ALA A 44 5.21 12.79 3.24
C ALA A 44 5.29 14.18 2.58
N LYS A 45 5.64 14.23 1.29
CA LYS A 45 5.72 15.47 0.51
C LYS A 45 4.36 16.02 0.07
N ASN A 46 3.39 15.13 -0.12
CA ASN A 46 2.06 15.45 -0.67
C ASN A 46 0.96 15.21 0.34
N ASN A 47 1.25 15.39 1.63
CA ASN A 47 0.34 15.13 2.73
C ASN A 47 -0.84 16.11 2.66
N MET A 48 -1.81 15.80 1.81
CA MET A 48 -3.12 16.43 1.79
C MET A 48 -3.92 15.78 2.90
N ASP A 49 -4.64 16.59 3.68
CA ASP A 49 -5.61 16.14 4.67
C ASP A 49 -6.74 15.40 3.95
N LEU A 50 -6.49 14.13 3.63
CA LEU A 50 -7.48 13.25 3.05
C LEU A 50 -8.39 12.82 4.18
N PRO A 51 -9.73 13.01 4.06
CA PRO A 51 -10.65 12.47 5.05
C PRO A 51 -10.41 10.97 5.12
N ILE A 52 -9.91 10.50 6.25
CA ILE A 52 -9.70 9.08 6.52
C ILE A 52 -11.06 8.43 6.35
N SER A 53 -11.24 7.73 5.23
CA SER A 53 -12.46 6.96 4.98
C SER A 53 -12.49 5.87 6.04
N GLN A 54 -13.17 6.15 7.16
CA GLN A 54 -13.38 5.22 8.25
C GLN A 54 -13.94 3.93 7.63
N LYS A 55 -13.12 2.87 7.60
CA LYS A 55 -13.60 1.54 7.28
C LYS A 55 -14.64 1.18 8.33
N ASN A 56 -15.86 1.02 7.87
CA ASN A 56 -17.04 0.56 8.61
C ASN A 56 -16.67 -0.44 9.71
N ASP A 57 -16.84 -0.02 10.96
CA ASP A 57 -16.96 -0.88 12.11
C ASP A 57 -18.19 -1.80 11.90
N PRO A 58 -18.07 -3.13 12.02
CA PRO A 58 -19.25 -4.00 11.96
C PRO A 58 -20.07 -3.77 13.24
N SER A 59 -21.17 -3.03 13.08
CA SER A 59 -22.18 -2.78 14.11
C SER A 59 -22.58 -4.08 14.85
N PRO A 60 -22.64 -4.09 16.20
CA PRO A 60 -23.00 -5.29 16.95
C PRO A 60 -24.50 -5.57 16.76
N LYS A 61 -24.82 -6.75 16.23
CA LYS A 61 -26.20 -7.26 16.10
C LYS A 61 -26.91 -7.19 17.46
N SER A 62 -27.93 -6.33 17.58
CA SER A 62 -28.90 -6.37 18.67
C SER A 62 -29.63 -7.71 18.65
N LYS A 63 -29.38 -8.56 19.64
CA LYS A 63 -30.17 -9.76 19.93
C LYS A 63 -31.47 -9.30 20.60
N LYS A 64 -32.52 -9.12 19.79
CA LYS A 64 -33.88 -8.87 20.29
C LYS A 64 -34.46 -10.20 20.76
N SER A 65 -34.77 -10.24 22.05
CA SER A 65 -35.56 -11.24 22.76
C SER A 65 -37.00 -11.30 22.24
N GLY A 66 -37.60 -12.50 22.26
CA GLY A 66 -39.05 -12.72 22.16
C GLY A 66 -39.44 -13.82 21.16
N ASP A 67 -39.66 -15.04 21.65
CA ASP A 67 -41.00 -15.56 21.99
C ASP A 67 -40.87 -16.58 23.13
#